data_AF-A0A0F3IRV5-F1
#
_entry.id   AF-A0A0F3IRV5-F1
#
_cell.length_a   1.000
_cell.length_b   1.000
_cell.length_c   1.000
_cell.angle_alpha   90.00
_cell.angle_beta   90.00
_cell.angle_gamma   90.00
#
_symmetry.space_group_name_H-M   'P 1'
#
loop_
_entity.id
_entity.type
_entity.pdbx_description
1 polymer ?
#
loop_
_entity_poly.entity_id
_entity_poly.type
_entity_poly.pdbx_seq_one_letter_code
_entity_poly.pdbx_strand_id
1 'polypeptide(L)' 'MDPLTLLGLLIVVPTWFAYNRAGLSPFLSLIVLVPLIGPILAVAILAFATWPKIDGDTRLQYRRLK' A
#
# COMPACT_ATOMS: atom_id res chain seq x y z
N MET A 1 14.23 -8.48 -21.08
CA MET A 1 13.10 -7.95 -20.29
C MET A 1 12.72 -6.64 -20.94
N ASP A 2 11.51 -6.55 -21.47
CA ASP A 2 11.01 -5.34 -22.08
C ASP A 2 10.84 -4.23 -21.02
N PRO A 3 11.03 -2.95 -21.39
CA PRO A 3 11.00 -1.84 -20.42
C PRO A 3 9.63 -1.63 -19.78
N LEU A 4 8.55 -2.05 -20.45
CA LEU A 4 7.18 -1.90 -19.96
C LEU A 4 6.86 -2.90 -18.85
N THR A 5 7.32 -4.15 -18.96
CA THR A 5 7.18 -5.13 -17.87
C THR A 5 7.96 -4.72 -16.62
N LEU A 6 9.17 -4.16 -16.78
CA LEU A 6 9.95 -3.63 -15.66
C LEU A 6 9.22 -2.50 -14.95
N LEU A 7 8.66 -1.55 -15.70
CA LEU A 7 7.91 -0.43 -15.14
C LEU A 7 6.63 -0.90 -14.44
N GLY A 8 5.91 -1.84 -15.04
CA GLY A 8 4.73 -2.46 -14.42
C GLY A 8 5.07 -3.14 -13.09
N LEU A 9 6.16 -3.92 -13.05
CA LEU A 9 6.59 -4.61 -11.84
C LEU A 9 7.03 -3.63 -10.74
N LEU A 10 7.74 -2.56 -11.13
CA LEU A 10 8.18 -1.51 -10.21
C LEU A 10 7.00 -0.81 -9.52
N ILE A 11 5.82 -0.75 -10.14
CA ILE A 11 4.62 -0.15 -9.57
C ILE A 11 3.78 -1.18 -8.81
N VAL A 12 3.61 -2.38 -9.38
CA VAL A 12 2.75 -3.43 -8.80
C VAL A 12 3.30 -3.92 -7.46
N VAL A 13 4.61 -4.15 -7.35
CA VAL A 13 5.24 -4.66 -6.12
C VAL A 13 5.05 -3.74 -4.90
N PRO A 14 5.36 -2.44 -4.94
CA PRO A 14 5.13 -1.56 -3.79
C PRO A 14 3.64 -1.39 -3.49
N THR A 15 2.80 -1.38 -4.52
CA THR A 15 1.35 -1.30 -4.34
C THR A 15 0.84 -2.54 -3.62
N TRP A 16 1.25 -3.73 -4.03
CA TRP A 16 0.95 -5.01 -3.37
C TRP A 16 1.32 -4.97 -1.89
N PHE A 17 2.51 -4.46 -1.56
CA PHE A 17 2.96 -4.33 -0.18
C PHE A 17 2.08 -3.37 0.62
N ALA A 18 1.66 -2.24 0.02
CA ALA A 18 0.76 -1.29 0.66
C ALA A 18 -0.63 -1.89 0.93
N TYR A 19 -1.19 -2.63 -0.04
CA TYR A 19 -2.45 -3.37 0.15
C TYR A 19 -2.35 -4.39 1.29
N ASN A 20 -1.28 -5.19 1.30
CA ASN A 20 -1.04 -6.16 2.37
C ASN A 20 -0.93 -5.47 3.75
N ARG A 21 -0.24 -4.32 3.82
CA ARG A 21 -0.08 -3.53 5.05
C ARG A 21 -1.38 -2.89 5.51
N ALA A 22 -2.25 -2.51 4.59
CA ALA A 22 -3.59 -1.99 4.90
C ALA A 22 -4.58 -3.11 5.31
N GLY A 23 -4.15 -4.37 5.35
CA GLY A 23 -5.02 -5.52 5.64
C GLY A 23 -5.98 -5.87 4.49
N LEU A 24 -5.70 -5.36 3.29
CA LEU A 24 -6.47 -5.63 2.08
C LEU A 24 -5.89 -6.82 1.31
N SER A 25 -6.71 -7.43 0.45
CA SER A 25 -6.25 -8.49 -0.46
C SER A 25 -5.17 -7.95 -1.40
N PRO A 26 -3.95 -8.51 -1.40
CA PRO A 26 -2.87 -7.99 -2.24
C PRO A 26 -3.15 -8.09 -3.74
N PHE A 27 -4.03 -9.01 -4.16
CA PHE A 27 -4.48 -9.12 -5.54
C PHE A 27 -5.17 -7.85 -6.07
N LEU A 28 -5.69 -6.97 -5.18
CA LEU A 28 -6.22 -5.67 -5.58
C LEU A 28 -5.16 -4.77 -6.20
N SER A 29 -3.88 -5.00 -5.95
CA SER A 29 -2.80 -4.25 -6.61
C SER A 29 -2.72 -4.53 -8.12
N LEU A 30 -3.27 -5.65 -8.61
CA LEU A 30 -3.34 -5.92 -10.05
C LEU A 30 -4.25 -4.93 -10.79
N ILE A 31 -5.15 -4.23 -10.09
CA ILE A 31 -5.98 -3.16 -10.69
C ILE A 31 -5.09 -2.09 -11.35
N VAL A 32 -3.87 -1.86 -10.84
CA VAL A 32 -2.92 -0.90 -11.41
C VAL A 32 -2.46 -1.24 -12.82
N LEU A 33 -2.56 -2.51 -13.23
CA LEU A 33 -2.23 -2.93 -14.61
C LEU A 33 -3.24 -2.41 -15.63
N VAL A 34 -4.44 -1.99 -15.19
CA VAL A 34 -5.42 -1.35 -16.07
C VAL A 34 -4.99 0.10 -16.34
N PRO A 35 -4.66 0.47 -17.59
CA PRO A 35 -4.21 1.83 -17.89
C PRO A 35 -5.29 2.87 -17.58
N LEU A 36 -4.85 4.08 -17.22
CA LEU A 36 -5.66 5.25 -16.84
C LEU A 36 -6.48 5.07 -15.55
N ILE A 37 -7.44 4.15 -15.54
CA ILE A 37 -8.42 4.00 -14.45
C ILE A 37 -7.83 3.20 -13.29
N GLY A 38 -6.99 2.21 -13.59
CA GLY A 38 -6.40 1.32 -12.60
C GLY A 38 -5.64 2.02 -11.47
N PRO A 39 -4.67 2.91 -11.78
CA PRO A 39 -3.95 3.68 -10.78
C PRO A 39 -4.87 4.54 -9.91
N ILE A 40 -5.89 5.18 -10.51
CA ILE A 40 -6.84 6.05 -9.80
C ILE A 40 -7.62 5.24 -8.77
N LEU A 41 -8.19 4.10 -9.19
CA LEU A 41 -8.90 3.21 -8.28
C LEU A 41 -7.97 2.64 -7.21
N ALA A 42 -6.74 2.27 -7.58
CA ALA A 42 -5.81 1.69 -6.65
C ALA A 42 -5.44 2.65 -5.50
N VAL A 43 -5.21 3.93 -5.83
CA VAL A 43 -4.96 4.95 -4.81
C VAL A 43 -6.23 5.29 -4.05
N ALA A 44 -7.39 5.36 -4.71
CA ALA A 44 -8.66 5.61 -4.04
C ALA A 44 -8.98 4.55 -2.98
N ILE A 45 -8.84 3.26 -3.31
CA ILE A 45 -9.06 2.16 -2.35
C ILE A 45 -8.10 2.30 -1.17
N LEU A 46 -6.82 2.55 -1.43
CA LEU A 46 -5.79 2.65 -0.39
C LEU A 46 -5.97 3.91 0.50
N ALA A 47 -6.48 5.00 -0.06
CA ALA A 47 -6.77 6.24 0.65
C ALA A 47 -7.93 6.10 1.64
N PHE A 48 -8.94 5.30 1.30
CA PHE A 48 -10.08 5.00 2.18
C PHE A 48 -9.90 3.74 3.02
N ALA A 49 -8.81 3.00 2.82
CA ALA A 49 -8.50 1.82 3.62
C ALA A 49 -8.20 2.22 5.08
N THR A 50 -8.72 1.45 6.04
CA THR A 50 -8.34 1.62 7.45
C THR A 50 -6.95 1.07 7.65
N TRP A 51 -5.97 1.96 7.79
CA TRP A 51 -4.60 1.54 8.11
C TRP A 51 -4.55 1.05 9.56
N PRO A 52 -3.88 -0.09 9.84
CA PRO A 52 -3.66 -0.53 11.20
C PRO A 52 -2.91 0.58 11.95
N LYS A 53 -3.41 0.91 13.15
CA LYS A 53 -2.74 1.89 14.00
C LYS A 53 -1.34 1.36 14.29
N ILE A 54 -0.35 2.26 14.24
CA ILE A 54 0.96 1.94 14.78
C ILE A 54 0.76 1.86 16.29
N ASP A 55 0.59 0.65 16.81
CA ASP A 55 0.60 0.38 18.25
C ASP A 55 2.01 0.64 18.76
N GLY A 56 2.26 1.91 19.10
CA GLY A 56 3.62 2.36 19.31
C GLY A 56 3.77 3.87 19.30
N ASP A 57 2.89 4.58 20.02
CA ASP A 57 3.43 5.76 20.72
C ASP A 57 4.29 5.28 21.91
N THR A 58 5.40 4.61 21.57
CA THR A 58 6.43 4.18 22.51
C THR A 58 7.10 5.40 23.16
N ARG A 59 6.93 6.61 22.57
CA ARG A 59 7.35 7.88 23.16
C ARG A 59 6.55 8.22 24.41
N LEU A 60 5.24 7.93 24.45
CA LEU A 60 4.44 8.09 25.67
C LEU A 60 4.74 7.02 26.72
N GLN A 61 4.99 5.77 26.31
CA GLN A 61 5.44 4.73 27.24
C GLN A 61 6.78 5.10 27.91
N TYR A 62 7.75 5.62 27.14
CA TYR A 62 9.03 6.07 27.69
C TYR A 62 8.88 7.26 28.66
N ARG A 63 7.96 8.20 28.38
CA ARG A 63 7.68 9.34 29.25
C ARG A 63 7.06 8.93 30.60
N ARG A 64 6.32 7.82 30.66
CA ARG A 64 5.69 7.29 31.88
C ARG A 64 6.66 6.57 32.82
N LEU A 65 7.88 6.29 32.37
CA LEU A 65 8.93 5.59 33.14
C LEU A 65 9.90 6.55 33.84
N LYS A 66 9.60 7.86 33.86
CA LYS A 66 10.37 8.91 34.53
C LYS A 66 9.53 9.56 35.62
#